data_AF-A0A9X4GS86-F1
#
_entry.id   AF-A0A9X4GS86-F1
#
_cell.length_a   1.000
_cell.length_b   1.000
_cell.length_c   1.000
_cell.angle_alpha   90.00
_cell.angle_beta   90.00
_cell.angle_gamma   90.00
#
_symmetry.space_group_name_H-M   'P 1'
#
loop_
_entity.id
_entity.type
_entity.pdbx_description
1 polymer ?
#
loop_
_entity_poly.entity_id
_entity_poly.type
_entity_poly.pdbx_seq_one_letter_code
_entity_poly.pdbx_strand_id
1 'polypeptide(L)'
;MAQISFRCPDEERDAAEQSARKAGYSSLQDYLGTIVTYMAQQGTLPVVISFRPVALTPDDAFQQAIIRFREVYSRLDALFQHGLPPGKMTPLDALRAPIDDIQAAQAFRERHHQLIEMAPGQLETLPGGHTFARSREHFQFLAGHLTTAIRMVNMNNRVVSVQDREEMREALDEAARHINLLQSMATGEASSESGRIFFLMDAHEAYNAARLATGRDEPWLTRRAWMNRMNTACRQAEGQFSRLGVLPGLEQMAAVVRLLQQLPDKVALCLETDDGVLSPEDETLLEELGALLSGLRSAVAPVEKL
;
A
#
# COMPACT_ATOMS: atom_id res chain seq x y z
N MET A 1 -18.14 39.94 -12.94
CA MET A 1 -16.99 39.72 -12.04
C MET A 1 -17.49 38.90 -10.87
N ALA A 2 -16.95 37.71 -10.64
CA ALA A 2 -17.23 36.93 -9.45
C ALA A 2 -16.14 37.22 -8.41
N GLN A 3 -16.51 37.70 -7.23
CA GLN A 3 -15.58 37.92 -6.14
C GLN A 3 -15.48 36.64 -5.32
N ILE A 4 -14.29 36.03 -5.27
CA ILE A 4 -14.04 34.86 -4.44
C ILE A 4 -13.83 35.35 -3.01
N SER A 5 -14.79 35.12 -2.13
CA SER A 5 -14.69 35.44 -0.70
C SER A 5 -14.12 34.24 0.05
N PHE A 6 -12.96 34.40 0.68
CA PHE A 6 -12.42 33.42 1.63
C PHE A 6 -12.94 33.76 3.03
N ARG A 7 -13.47 32.76 3.75
CA ARG A 7 -13.76 32.88 5.18
C ARG A 7 -12.63 32.22 5.96
N CYS A 8 -11.90 33.01 6.72
CA CYS A 8 -10.83 32.58 7.61
C CYS A 8 -10.94 33.43 8.89
N PRO A 9 -10.67 32.87 10.08
CA PRO A 9 -10.59 33.64 11.32
C PRO A 9 -9.59 34.80 11.18
N ASP A 10 -9.90 35.95 11.81
CA ASP A 10 -9.08 37.16 11.64
C ASP A 10 -7.61 36.95 12.10
N GLU A 11 -7.39 36.17 13.17
CA GLU A 11 -6.05 35.86 13.70
C GLU A 11 -5.17 35.08 12.71
N GLU A 12 -5.75 34.07 12.05
CA GLU A 12 -5.07 33.26 11.05
C GLU A 12 -4.81 34.05 9.76
N ARG A 13 -5.77 34.90 9.37
CA ARG A 13 -5.62 35.81 8.22
C ARG A 13 -4.45 36.77 8.43
N ASP A 14 -4.35 37.38 9.60
CA ASP A 14 -3.31 38.36 9.89
C ASP A 14 -1.91 37.69 9.95
N ALA A 15 -1.82 36.46 10.48
CA ALA A 15 -0.59 35.66 10.44
C ALA A 15 -0.18 35.27 9.02
N ALA A 16 -1.15 34.87 8.18
CA ALA A 16 -0.92 34.56 6.77
C ALA A 16 -0.48 35.79 5.96
N GLU A 17 -1.07 36.96 6.24
CA GLU A 17 -0.70 38.21 5.58
C GLU A 17 0.73 38.65 5.95
N GLN A 18 1.14 38.48 7.21
CA GLN A 18 2.53 38.71 7.61
C GLN A 18 3.50 37.76 6.88
N SER A 19 3.10 36.51 6.66
CA SER A 19 3.91 35.51 5.96
C SER A 19 4.04 35.85 4.46
N ALA A 20 2.96 36.30 3.83
CA ALA A 20 2.99 36.79 2.45
C ALA A 20 3.91 38.02 2.29
N ARG A 21 3.86 38.97 3.22
CA ARG A 21 4.75 40.14 3.21
C ARG A 21 6.22 39.78 3.40
N LYS A 22 6.54 38.83 4.29
CA LYS A 22 7.91 38.31 4.46
C LYS A 22 8.44 37.64 3.19
N ALA A 23 7.57 37.03 2.39
CA ALA A 23 7.90 36.43 1.10
C ALA A 23 7.97 37.44 -0.06
N GLY A 24 7.79 38.74 0.21
CA GLY A 24 7.93 39.82 -0.77
C GLY A 24 6.63 40.23 -1.49
N TYR A 25 5.47 39.72 -1.07
CA TYR A 25 4.17 40.12 -1.64
C TYR A 25 3.58 41.33 -0.91
N SER A 26 2.84 42.16 -1.64
CA SER A 26 2.27 43.40 -1.06
C SER A 26 1.11 43.12 -0.10
N SER A 27 0.36 42.04 -0.35
CA SER A 27 -0.72 41.56 0.51
C SER A 27 -0.96 40.07 0.27
N LEU A 28 -1.75 39.43 1.13
CA LEU A 28 -2.22 38.06 0.91
C LEU A 28 -3.03 37.93 -0.39
N GLN A 29 -3.80 38.96 -0.76
CA GLN A 29 -4.58 38.97 -2.01
C GLN A 29 -3.70 38.99 -3.26
N ASP A 30 -2.57 39.68 -3.20
CA ASP A 30 -1.57 39.76 -4.28
C ASP A 30 -0.93 38.38 -4.54
N TYR A 31 -0.58 37.68 -3.46
CA TYR A 31 -0.10 36.30 -3.53
C TYR A 31 -1.14 35.34 -4.12
N LEU A 32 -2.39 35.39 -3.65
CA LEU A 32 -3.47 34.56 -4.17
C LEU A 32 -3.81 34.88 -5.63
N GLY A 33 -3.77 36.16 -6.02
CA GLY A 33 -3.92 36.59 -7.41
C GLY A 33 -2.83 36.03 -8.33
N THR A 34 -1.59 35.97 -7.83
CA THR A 34 -0.46 35.36 -8.55
C THR A 34 -0.68 33.86 -8.76
N ILE A 35 -1.18 33.14 -7.73
CA ILE A 35 -1.53 31.72 -7.83
C ILE A 35 -2.62 31.50 -8.88
N VAL A 36 -3.70 32.30 -8.87
CA VAL A 36 -4.80 32.19 -9.84
C VAL A 36 -4.30 32.46 -11.27
N THR A 37 -3.43 33.46 -11.44
CA THR A 37 -2.82 33.79 -12.72
C THR A 37 -1.95 32.63 -13.22
N TYR A 38 -1.17 32.02 -12.33
CA TYR A 38 -0.36 30.85 -12.64
C TYR A 38 -1.22 29.65 -13.08
N MET A 39 -2.30 29.35 -12.34
CA MET A 39 -3.25 28.28 -12.70
C MET A 39 -3.87 28.52 -14.08
N ALA A 40 -4.25 29.77 -14.38
CA ALA A 40 -4.84 30.13 -15.66
C ALA A 40 -3.85 29.99 -16.83
N GLN A 41 -2.57 30.31 -16.62
CA GLN A 41 -1.53 30.25 -17.65
C GLN A 41 -1.01 28.83 -17.89
N GLN A 42 -0.85 28.04 -16.83
CA GLN A 42 -0.18 26.74 -16.88
C GLN A 42 -1.14 25.55 -16.81
N GLY A 43 -2.44 25.79 -16.58
CA GLY A 43 -3.46 24.73 -16.45
C GLY A 43 -3.21 23.75 -15.31
N THR A 44 -2.33 24.09 -14.36
CA THR A 44 -1.87 23.23 -13.27
C THR A 44 -1.95 23.96 -11.94
N LEU A 45 -2.23 23.21 -10.86
CA LEU A 45 -2.26 23.75 -9.51
C LEU A 45 -0.81 23.90 -8.98
N PRO A 46 -0.32 25.12 -8.69
CA PRO A 46 1.04 25.35 -8.22
C PRO A 46 1.28 24.78 -6.81
N VAL A 47 0.23 24.70 -6.00
CA VAL A 47 0.25 24.10 -4.67
C VAL A 47 -0.97 23.19 -4.54
N VAL A 48 -0.72 21.88 -4.45
CA VAL A 48 -1.75 20.91 -4.08
C VAL A 48 -1.68 20.75 -2.57
N ILE A 49 -2.55 21.44 -1.84
CA ILE A 49 -2.81 21.10 -0.44
C ILE A 49 -3.64 19.82 -0.46
N SER A 50 -2.95 18.67 -0.45
CA SER A 50 -3.62 17.41 -0.21
C SER A 50 -4.03 17.36 1.26
N PHE A 51 -5.29 17.67 1.55
CA PHE A 51 -5.91 17.20 2.79
C PHE A 51 -5.75 15.68 2.81
N ARG A 52 -4.89 15.14 3.67
CA ARG A 52 -4.78 13.69 3.86
C ARG A 52 -6.09 13.25 4.51
N PRO A 53 -6.97 12.53 3.82
CA PRO A 53 -8.28 12.19 4.36
C PRO A 53 -8.21 10.92 5.19
N VAL A 54 -7.11 10.70 5.94
CA VAL A 54 -6.93 9.42 6.61
C VAL A 54 -6.50 9.62 8.05
N ALA A 55 -7.35 9.15 8.95
CA ALA A 55 -7.07 8.87 10.35
C ALA A 55 -6.00 7.76 10.54
N LEU A 56 -4.98 7.72 9.68
CA LEU A 56 -3.86 6.80 9.80
C LEU A 56 -2.83 7.42 10.72
N THR A 57 -2.66 6.84 11.90
CA THR A 57 -1.61 7.26 12.82
C THR A 57 -0.24 6.80 12.32
N PRO A 58 0.85 7.52 12.67
CA PRO A 58 2.22 7.06 12.41
C PRO A 58 2.50 5.63 12.88
N ASP A 59 1.98 5.25 14.05
CA ASP A 59 2.15 3.88 14.58
C ASP A 59 1.42 2.86 13.72
N ASP A 60 0.17 3.12 13.30
CA ASP A 60 -0.56 2.20 12.41
C ASP A 60 0.15 1.98 11.07
N ALA A 61 0.71 3.03 10.47
CA ALA A 61 1.48 2.91 9.24
C ALA A 61 2.76 2.08 9.45
N PHE A 62 3.42 2.25 10.60
CA PHE A 62 4.60 1.48 10.99
C PHE A 62 4.27 0.00 11.23
N GLN A 63 3.22 -0.32 12.00
CA GLN A 63 2.72 -1.68 12.20
C GLN A 63 2.37 -2.33 10.87
N GLN A 64 1.66 -1.62 10.00
CA GLN A 64 1.21 -2.17 8.74
C GLN A 64 2.38 -2.51 7.80
N ALA A 65 3.46 -1.73 7.86
CA ALA A 65 4.69 -2.07 7.14
C ALA A 65 5.32 -3.36 7.69
N ILE A 66 5.41 -3.52 9.01
CA ILE A 66 5.92 -4.76 9.65
C ILE A 66 5.08 -5.97 9.24
N ILE A 67 3.75 -5.84 9.33
CA ILE A 67 2.80 -6.90 9.00
C ILE A 67 2.99 -7.37 7.56
N ARG A 68 3.11 -6.45 6.59
CA ARG A 68 3.31 -6.80 5.17
C ARG A 68 4.60 -7.59 4.96
N PHE A 69 5.71 -7.20 5.59
CA PHE A 69 6.95 -7.97 5.50
C PHE A 69 6.86 -9.32 6.24
N ARG A 70 6.14 -9.38 7.35
CA ARG A 70 5.91 -10.64 8.09
C ARG A 70 5.09 -11.63 7.27
N GLU A 71 4.08 -11.18 6.54
CA GLU A 71 3.30 -12.05 5.64
C GLU A 71 4.15 -12.63 4.50
N VAL A 72 5.09 -11.85 3.96
CA VAL A 72 6.06 -12.34 2.99
C VAL A 72 6.95 -13.41 3.62
N TYR A 73 7.51 -13.13 4.80
CA TYR A 73 8.34 -14.07 5.55
C TYR A 73 7.61 -15.38 5.81
N SER A 74 6.38 -15.34 6.35
CA SER A 74 5.60 -16.54 6.65
C SER A 74 5.31 -17.39 5.43
N ARG A 75 5.09 -16.77 4.26
CA ARG A 75 4.89 -17.51 3.00
C ARG A 75 6.19 -18.15 2.51
N LEU A 76 7.32 -17.45 2.60
CA LEU A 76 8.62 -18.02 2.25
C LEU A 76 9.03 -19.15 3.19
N ASP A 77 8.77 -19.03 4.49
CA ASP A 77 9.04 -20.10 5.45
C ASP A 77 8.12 -21.31 5.20
N ALA A 78 6.83 -21.11 4.90
CA ALA A 78 5.94 -22.20 4.51
C ALA A 78 6.42 -22.90 3.22
N LEU A 79 6.88 -22.13 2.22
CA LEU A 79 7.47 -22.67 1.01
C LEU A 79 8.76 -23.46 1.31
N PHE A 80 9.61 -22.94 2.19
CA PHE A 80 10.82 -23.61 2.64
C PHE A 80 10.53 -24.96 3.31
N GLN A 81 9.52 -24.99 4.18
CA GLN A 81 9.17 -26.18 4.97
C GLN A 81 8.50 -27.26 4.11
N HIS A 82 7.58 -26.87 3.21
CA HIS A 82 6.70 -27.82 2.51
C HIS A 82 6.88 -27.88 1.00
N GLY A 83 7.38 -26.82 0.37
CA GLY A 83 7.43 -26.67 -1.09
C GLY A 83 8.80 -26.88 -1.73
N LEU A 84 9.87 -26.97 -0.93
CA LEU A 84 11.26 -27.06 -1.43
C LEU A 84 11.99 -28.31 -0.92
N PRO A 85 11.54 -29.54 -1.28
CA PRO A 85 12.29 -30.75 -0.94
C PRO A 85 13.61 -30.82 -1.73
N PRO A 86 14.70 -31.34 -1.13
CA PRO A 86 15.96 -31.52 -1.84
C PRO A 86 15.77 -32.52 -2.97
N GLY A 87 16.49 -32.36 -4.08
CA GLY A 87 16.38 -33.31 -5.19
C GLY A 87 15.21 -33.06 -6.14
N LYS A 88 14.36 -32.04 -5.89
CA LYS A 88 13.31 -31.61 -6.84
C LYS A 88 13.62 -30.25 -7.45
N MET A 89 13.02 -30.01 -8.62
CA MET A 89 13.06 -28.70 -9.28
C MET A 89 12.33 -27.66 -8.42
N THR A 90 12.87 -26.45 -8.40
CA THR A 90 12.25 -25.32 -7.73
C THR A 90 10.89 -24.99 -8.38
N PRO A 91 9.79 -24.88 -7.61
CA PRO A 91 8.49 -24.48 -8.14
C PRO A 91 8.49 -22.98 -8.42
N LEU A 92 8.91 -22.59 -9.63
CA LEU A 92 9.06 -21.19 -10.04
C LEU A 92 7.77 -20.37 -9.88
N ASP A 93 6.62 -20.97 -10.18
CA ASP A 93 5.32 -20.29 -10.03
C ASP A 93 5.00 -19.98 -8.57
N ALA A 94 5.41 -20.84 -7.63
CA ALA A 94 5.21 -20.61 -6.19
C ALA A 94 6.16 -19.52 -5.63
N LEU A 95 7.27 -19.24 -6.32
CA LEU A 95 8.21 -18.18 -5.95
C LEU A 95 7.84 -16.80 -6.51
N ARG A 96 7.00 -16.72 -7.55
CA ARG A 96 6.59 -15.43 -8.14
C ARG A 96 5.81 -14.58 -7.15
N ALA A 97 4.82 -15.15 -6.46
CA ALA A 97 3.98 -14.36 -5.55
C ALA A 97 4.78 -13.72 -4.41
N PRO A 98 5.70 -14.41 -3.71
CA PRO A 98 6.57 -13.79 -2.73
C PRO A 98 7.45 -12.65 -3.26
N ILE A 99 7.92 -12.72 -4.52
CA ILE A 99 8.70 -11.63 -5.15
C ILE A 99 7.83 -10.37 -5.27
N ASP A 100 6.63 -10.52 -5.83
CA ASP A 100 5.69 -9.42 -6.00
C ASP A 100 5.28 -8.83 -4.64
N ASP A 101 5.12 -9.69 -3.63
CA ASP A 101 4.75 -9.27 -2.28
C ASP A 101 5.90 -8.50 -1.57
N ILE A 102 7.18 -8.86 -1.79
CA ILE A 102 8.34 -8.06 -1.32
C ILE A 102 8.29 -6.67 -1.93
N GLN A 103 8.11 -6.58 -3.26
CA GLN A 103 8.05 -5.31 -3.97
C GLN A 103 6.88 -4.45 -3.49
N ALA A 104 5.71 -5.06 -3.27
CA ALA A 104 4.55 -4.35 -2.75
C ALA A 104 4.75 -3.86 -1.31
N ALA A 105 5.42 -4.63 -0.45
CA ALA A 105 5.79 -4.19 0.90
C ALA A 105 6.77 -3.00 0.87
N GLN A 106 7.76 -3.04 -0.02
CA GLN A 106 8.69 -1.92 -0.25
C GLN A 106 7.96 -0.67 -0.75
N ALA A 107 7.10 -0.82 -1.76
CA ALA A 107 6.31 0.28 -2.32
C ALA A 107 5.38 0.91 -1.27
N PHE A 108 4.76 0.10 -0.41
CA PHE A 108 3.97 0.58 0.72
C PHE A 108 4.82 1.44 1.67
N ARG A 109 6.02 0.95 2.03
CA ARG A 109 6.95 1.66 2.92
C ARG A 109 7.43 2.98 2.29
N GLU A 110 7.73 3.00 1.00
CA GLU A 110 8.13 4.23 0.29
C GLU A 110 6.98 5.25 0.24
N ARG A 111 5.76 4.79 -0.05
CA ARG A 111 4.57 5.64 -0.10
C ARG A 111 4.25 6.29 1.25
N HIS A 112 4.50 5.57 2.36
CA HIS A 112 4.19 6.02 3.72
C HIS A 112 5.43 6.38 4.55
N HIS A 113 6.61 6.57 3.92
CA HIS A 113 7.88 6.72 4.64
C HIS A 113 7.84 7.81 5.71
N GLN A 114 7.21 8.96 5.42
CA GLN A 114 7.08 10.07 6.37
C GLN A 114 6.32 9.66 7.63
N LEU A 115 5.23 8.91 7.51
CA LEU A 115 4.45 8.45 8.66
C LEU A 115 5.21 7.39 9.46
N ILE A 116 5.84 6.46 8.76
CA ILE A 116 6.62 5.37 9.35
C ILE A 116 7.81 5.94 10.16
N GLU A 117 8.51 6.92 9.61
CA GLU A 117 9.65 7.57 10.27
C GLU A 117 9.24 8.46 11.46
N MET A 118 7.99 8.92 11.48
CA MET A 118 7.40 9.70 12.58
C MET A 118 6.74 8.85 13.67
N ALA A 119 6.74 7.51 13.55
CA ALA A 119 6.14 6.65 14.56
C ALA A 119 6.86 6.80 15.92
N PRO A 120 6.16 6.93 17.06
CA PRO A 120 6.80 7.18 18.36
C PRO A 120 7.89 6.15 18.71
N GLY A 121 7.65 4.88 18.39
CA GLY A 121 8.62 3.79 18.58
C GLY A 121 9.87 3.87 17.71
N GLN A 122 9.83 4.72 16.68
CA GLN A 122 10.91 4.97 15.74
C GLN A 122 11.73 6.20 16.09
N LEU A 123 11.27 7.05 17.00
CA LEU A 123 11.94 8.29 17.33
C LEU A 123 13.00 8.06 18.41
N GLU A 124 14.27 8.27 18.06
CA GLU A 124 15.38 8.31 19.01
C GLU A 124 15.88 9.75 19.15
N THR A 125 15.82 10.27 20.38
CA THR A 125 16.36 11.59 20.71
C THR A 125 17.82 11.44 21.10
N LEU A 126 18.72 11.95 20.26
CA LEU A 126 20.15 11.97 20.56
C LEU A 126 20.49 13.06 21.60
N PRO A 127 21.63 12.94 22.31
CA PRO A 127 22.12 14.01 23.18
C PRO A 127 22.28 15.30 22.37
N GLY A 128 21.48 16.33 22.69
CA GLY A 128 21.38 17.57 21.91
C GLY A 128 19.98 17.91 21.38
N GLY A 129 19.00 17.02 21.57
CA GLY A 129 17.58 17.31 21.29
C GLY A 129 17.14 17.04 19.85
N HIS A 130 18.02 16.53 19.00
CA HIS A 130 17.68 16.08 17.65
C HIS A 130 17.01 14.69 17.71
N THR A 131 15.92 14.53 16.96
CA THR A 131 15.16 13.27 16.89
C THR A 131 15.37 12.60 15.53
N PHE A 132 15.69 11.31 15.51
CA PHE A 132 15.94 10.53 14.28
C PHE A 132 15.13 9.23 14.25
N ALA A 133 14.86 8.71 13.06
CA ALA A 133 14.17 7.44 12.87
C ALA A 133 15.13 6.24 13.01
N ARG A 134 14.82 5.29 13.90
CA ARG A 134 15.66 4.12 14.22
C ARG A 134 15.67 3.03 13.15
N SER A 135 14.55 2.80 12.45
CA SER A 135 14.34 1.63 11.58
C SER A 135 14.66 1.82 10.11
N ARG A 136 15.22 2.97 9.70
CA ARG A 136 15.39 3.28 8.27
C ARG A 136 16.14 2.17 7.53
N GLU A 137 17.13 1.59 8.19
CA GLU A 137 17.97 0.51 7.64
C GLU A 137 17.34 -0.87 7.83
N HIS A 138 16.57 -1.10 8.89
CA HIS A 138 15.99 -2.42 9.18
C HIS A 138 14.97 -2.88 8.14
N PHE A 139 14.13 -1.99 7.61
CA PHE A 139 13.23 -2.35 6.49
C PHE A 139 14.00 -2.65 5.20
N GLN A 140 15.12 -1.95 4.95
CA GLN A 140 15.96 -2.19 3.79
C GLN A 140 16.69 -3.54 3.89
N PHE A 141 17.29 -3.82 5.04
CA PHE A 141 17.92 -5.11 5.32
C PHE A 141 16.91 -6.25 5.24
N LEU A 142 15.74 -6.10 5.86
CA LEU A 142 14.67 -7.09 5.80
C LEU A 142 14.28 -7.45 4.36
N ALA A 143 14.03 -6.46 3.51
CA ALA A 143 13.72 -6.70 2.12
C ALA A 143 14.89 -7.36 1.35
N GLY A 144 16.13 -6.97 1.68
CA GLY A 144 17.34 -7.58 1.16
C GLY A 144 17.45 -9.06 1.52
N HIS A 145 17.26 -9.44 2.79
CA HIS A 145 17.33 -10.82 3.26
C HIS A 145 16.23 -11.69 2.65
N LEU A 146 14.98 -11.20 2.57
CA LEU A 146 13.89 -11.92 1.91
C LEU A 146 14.16 -12.14 0.42
N THR A 147 14.74 -11.15 -0.27
CA THR A 147 15.14 -11.28 -1.68
C THR A 147 16.27 -12.30 -1.84
N THR A 148 17.25 -12.28 -0.94
CA THR A 148 18.35 -13.24 -0.90
C THR A 148 17.83 -14.66 -0.70
N ALA A 149 16.90 -14.88 0.24
CA ALA A 149 16.28 -16.18 0.48
C ALA A 149 15.66 -16.77 -0.81
N ILE A 150 14.96 -15.94 -1.59
CA ILE A 150 14.41 -16.35 -2.89
C ILE A 150 15.51 -16.70 -3.89
N ARG A 151 16.56 -15.87 -3.97
CA ARG A 151 17.65 -16.08 -4.94
C ARG A 151 18.36 -17.43 -4.77
N MET A 152 18.54 -17.89 -3.54
CA MET A 152 19.23 -19.17 -3.26
C MET A 152 18.54 -20.37 -3.90
N VAL A 153 17.22 -20.33 -4.05
CA VAL A 153 16.44 -21.44 -4.65
C VAL A 153 15.97 -21.15 -6.07
N ASN A 154 15.88 -19.88 -6.48
CA ASN A 154 15.34 -19.49 -7.79
C ASN A 154 16.36 -19.58 -8.94
N MET A 155 17.63 -19.24 -8.69
CA MET A 155 18.49 -18.73 -9.76
C MET A 155 19.07 -19.74 -10.76
N ASN A 156 18.84 -21.04 -10.64
CA ASN A 156 19.63 -21.99 -11.44
C ASN A 156 18.86 -22.97 -12.32
N ASN A 157 17.52 -22.88 -12.40
CA ASN A 157 16.70 -23.86 -13.15
C ASN A 157 17.20 -25.30 -12.88
N ARG A 158 17.64 -25.51 -11.64
CA ARG A 158 18.34 -26.69 -11.16
C ARG A 158 17.55 -27.30 -10.04
N VAL A 159 17.91 -28.53 -9.75
CA VAL A 159 17.41 -29.24 -8.59
C VAL A 159 17.89 -28.56 -7.31
N VAL A 160 16.96 -28.33 -6.37
CA VAL A 160 17.26 -27.74 -5.06
C VAL A 160 18.27 -28.62 -4.32
N SER A 161 19.44 -28.07 -4.03
CA SER A 161 20.46 -28.74 -3.22
C SER A 161 20.22 -28.54 -1.73
N VAL A 162 20.91 -29.34 -0.89
CA VAL A 162 20.88 -29.15 0.57
C VAL A 162 21.46 -27.79 0.94
N GLN A 163 22.55 -27.38 0.27
CA GLN A 163 23.20 -26.09 0.47
C GLN A 163 22.26 -24.92 0.14
N ASP A 164 21.49 -24.98 -0.95
CA ASP A 164 20.52 -23.93 -1.30
C ASP A 164 19.48 -23.74 -0.18
N ARG A 165 19.10 -24.83 0.50
CA ARG A 165 18.16 -24.78 1.63
C ARG A 165 18.82 -24.22 2.88
N GLU A 166 20.06 -24.58 3.17
CA GLU A 166 20.79 -24.03 4.31
C GLU A 166 20.97 -22.50 4.16
N GLU A 167 21.42 -22.04 2.99
CA GLU A 167 21.60 -20.62 2.68
C GLU A 167 20.26 -19.85 2.68
N MET A 168 19.18 -20.47 2.16
CA MET A 168 17.84 -19.88 2.26
C MET A 168 17.38 -19.77 3.72
N ARG A 169 17.64 -20.77 4.56
CA ARG A 169 17.29 -20.75 5.98
C ARG A 169 18.04 -19.64 6.72
N GLU A 170 19.34 -19.50 6.50
CA GLU A 170 20.14 -18.42 7.10
C GLU A 170 19.59 -17.02 6.75
N ALA A 171 19.22 -16.81 5.49
CA ALA A 171 18.62 -15.55 5.05
C ALA A 171 17.25 -15.31 5.69
N LEU A 172 16.43 -16.36 5.85
CA LEU A 172 15.15 -16.27 6.56
C LEU A 172 15.34 -15.95 8.06
N ASP A 173 16.31 -16.58 8.71
CA ASP A 173 16.60 -16.34 10.13
C ASP A 173 17.04 -14.89 10.38
N GLU A 174 17.82 -14.30 9.46
CA GLU A 174 18.18 -12.88 9.54
C GLU A 174 16.98 -11.95 9.26
N ALA A 175 16.12 -12.30 8.30
CA ALA A 175 14.85 -11.59 8.11
C ALA A 175 13.98 -11.63 9.37
N ALA A 176 13.87 -12.79 10.03
CA ALA A 176 13.12 -12.95 11.27
C ALA A 176 13.69 -12.08 12.41
N ARG A 177 15.03 -11.98 12.52
CA ARG A 177 15.68 -11.08 13.49
C ARG A 177 15.27 -9.64 13.29
N HIS A 178 15.29 -9.14 12.05
CA HIS A 178 14.84 -7.78 11.75
C HIS A 178 13.35 -7.57 11.99
N ILE A 179 12.49 -8.53 11.66
CA ILE A 179 11.04 -8.45 11.98
C ILE A 179 10.83 -8.34 13.49
N ASN A 180 11.48 -9.19 14.28
CA ASN A 180 11.34 -9.18 15.74
C ASN A 180 11.84 -7.87 16.36
N LEU A 181 12.92 -7.30 15.83
CA LEU A 181 13.44 -6.00 16.25
C LEU A 181 12.48 -4.86 15.92
N LEU A 182 11.90 -4.84 14.71
CA LEU A 182 10.90 -3.85 14.34
C LEU A 182 9.64 -3.99 15.20
N GLN A 183 9.21 -5.22 15.49
CA GLN A 183 8.05 -5.50 16.33
C GLN A 183 8.28 -5.10 17.79
N SER A 184 9.51 -5.14 18.31
CA SER A 184 9.80 -4.66 19.67
C SER A 184 9.81 -3.14 19.79
N MET A 185 10.00 -2.42 18.67
CA MET A 185 9.90 -0.96 18.61
C MET A 185 8.45 -0.46 18.55
N ALA A 186 7.53 -1.32 18.11
CA ALA A 186 6.13 -1.02 17.94
C ALA A 186 5.44 -0.75 19.29
N THR A 187 4.69 0.37 19.40
CA THR A 187 4.15 0.83 20.69
C THR A 187 2.74 0.34 21.02
N GLY A 188 2.05 -0.30 20.07
CA GLY A 188 0.74 -0.92 20.24
C GLY A 188 0.40 -1.92 19.14
N GLU A 189 -0.85 -2.40 19.13
CA GLU A 189 -1.41 -3.15 18.01
C GLU A 189 -2.09 -2.20 17.02
N ALA A 190 -2.07 -2.54 15.73
CA ALA A 190 -2.77 -1.77 14.72
C ALA A 190 -4.27 -1.69 15.04
N SER A 191 -4.85 -0.49 14.99
CA SER A 191 -6.27 -0.33 15.34
C SER A 191 -7.17 -1.05 14.33
N SER A 192 -8.33 -1.53 14.79
CA SER A 192 -9.33 -2.15 13.91
C SER A 192 -9.84 -1.19 12.83
N GLU A 193 -9.88 0.12 13.13
CA GLU A 193 -10.24 1.16 12.18
C GLU A 193 -9.17 1.33 11.09
N SER A 194 -7.88 1.36 11.48
CA SER A 194 -6.76 1.37 10.53
C SER A 194 -6.74 0.11 9.66
N GLY A 195 -7.09 -1.06 10.23
CA GLY A 195 -7.27 -2.29 9.46
C GLY A 195 -8.37 -2.19 8.40
N ARG A 196 -9.51 -1.55 8.71
CA ARG A 196 -10.59 -1.29 7.74
C ARG A 196 -10.15 -0.33 6.64
N ILE A 197 -9.41 0.72 7.00
CA ILE A 197 -8.86 1.67 6.05
C ILE A 197 -7.89 0.96 5.09
N PHE A 198 -6.96 0.17 5.61
CA PHE A 198 -6.02 -0.58 4.76
C PHE A 198 -6.73 -1.61 3.88
N PHE A 199 -7.75 -2.29 4.39
CA PHE A 199 -8.61 -3.15 3.58
C PHE A 199 -9.20 -2.39 2.38
N LEU A 200 -9.83 -1.24 2.64
CA LEU A 200 -10.48 -0.46 1.58
C LEU A 200 -9.46 0.08 0.57
N MET A 201 -8.28 0.49 1.04
CA MET A 201 -7.19 0.92 0.15
C MET A 201 -6.75 -0.22 -0.78
N ASP A 202 -6.50 -1.41 -0.23
CA ASP A 202 -6.06 -2.57 -1.00
C ASP A 202 -7.20 -3.06 -1.95
N ALA A 203 -8.45 -3.02 -1.51
CA ALA A 203 -9.61 -3.38 -2.34
C ALA A 203 -9.85 -2.40 -3.51
N HIS A 204 -9.69 -1.09 -3.27
CA HIS A 204 -9.73 -0.09 -4.33
C HIS A 204 -8.58 -0.23 -5.31
N GLU A 205 -7.38 -0.54 -4.83
CA GLU A 205 -6.23 -0.82 -5.67
C GLU A 205 -6.48 -2.03 -6.57
N ALA A 206 -7.02 -3.11 -6.02
CA ALA A 206 -7.42 -4.29 -6.78
C ALA A 206 -8.45 -3.96 -7.86
N TYR A 207 -9.52 -3.24 -7.50
CA TYR A 207 -10.55 -2.80 -8.44
C TYR A 207 -9.99 -1.94 -9.58
N ASN A 208 -9.18 -0.93 -9.26
CA ASN A 208 -8.59 -0.04 -10.27
C ASN A 208 -7.62 -0.81 -11.18
N ALA A 209 -6.79 -1.69 -10.62
CA ALA A 209 -5.87 -2.51 -11.39
C ALA A 209 -6.63 -3.49 -12.30
N ALA A 210 -7.75 -4.06 -11.85
CA ALA A 210 -8.61 -4.90 -12.69
C ALA A 210 -9.20 -4.14 -13.88
N ARG A 211 -9.67 -2.90 -13.66
CA ARG A 211 -10.16 -2.03 -14.75
C ARG A 211 -9.09 -1.70 -15.77
N LEU A 212 -7.87 -1.44 -15.32
CA LEU A 212 -6.74 -1.15 -16.21
C LEU A 212 -6.27 -2.41 -16.94
N ALA A 213 -6.28 -3.56 -16.27
CA ALA A 213 -5.96 -4.86 -16.89
C ALA A 213 -6.97 -5.26 -17.97
N THR A 214 -8.22 -4.83 -17.86
CA THR A 214 -9.31 -5.16 -18.79
C THR A 214 -9.58 -4.06 -19.83
N GLY A 215 -8.79 -2.98 -19.81
CA GLY A 215 -8.86 -1.90 -20.80
C GLY A 215 -8.42 -2.37 -22.19
N ARG A 216 -9.19 -2.02 -23.23
CA ARG A 216 -8.94 -2.45 -24.62
C ARG A 216 -7.72 -1.78 -25.28
N ASP A 217 -7.31 -0.61 -24.79
CA ASP A 217 -6.28 0.21 -25.44
C ASP A 217 -4.86 -0.04 -24.89
N GLU A 218 -4.70 -0.93 -23.91
CA GLU A 218 -3.43 -1.18 -23.25
C GLU A 218 -2.66 -2.36 -23.89
N PRO A 219 -1.34 -2.25 -24.10
CA PRO A 219 -0.52 -3.37 -24.55
C PRO A 219 -0.62 -4.59 -23.62
N TRP A 220 -0.56 -5.80 -24.18
CA TRP A 220 -0.69 -7.05 -23.40
C TRP A 220 0.25 -7.12 -22.19
N LEU A 221 1.51 -6.70 -22.35
CA LEU A 221 2.48 -6.66 -21.24
C LEU A 221 2.04 -5.72 -20.10
N THR A 222 1.48 -4.57 -20.45
CA THR A 222 0.93 -3.60 -19.49
C THR A 222 -0.28 -4.17 -18.77
N ARG A 223 -1.20 -4.80 -19.51
CA ARG A 223 -2.37 -5.47 -18.95
C ARG A 223 -1.99 -6.60 -17.98
N ARG A 224 -0.97 -7.38 -18.32
CA ARG A 224 -0.42 -8.43 -17.44
C ARG A 224 0.23 -7.84 -16.18
N ALA A 225 0.92 -6.71 -16.28
CA ALA A 225 1.45 -6.02 -15.12
C ALA A 225 0.32 -5.52 -14.18
N TRP A 226 -0.76 -4.99 -14.75
CA TRP A 226 -1.96 -4.61 -13.99
C TRP A 226 -2.63 -5.82 -13.32
N MET A 227 -2.74 -6.96 -14.01
CA MET A 227 -3.25 -8.19 -13.41
C MET A 227 -2.39 -8.66 -12.22
N ASN A 228 -1.06 -8.62 -12.35
CA ASN A 228 -0.18 -8.97 -11.22
C ASN A 228 -0.37 -8.03 -10.02
N ARG A 229 -0.49 -6.72 -10.29
CA ARG A 229 -0.77 -5.71 -9.26
C ARG A 229 -2.13 -5.93 -8.60
N MET A 230 -3.15 -6.26 -9.38
CA MET A 230 -4.49 -6.64 -8.91
C MET A 230 -4.42 -7.88 -8.01
N ASN A 231 -3.74 -8.95 -8.43
CA ASN A 231 -3.61 -10.19 -7.66
C ASN A 231 -2.95 -9.93 -6.30
N THR A 232 -1.91 -9.10 -6.27
CA THR A 232 -1.26 -8.70 -5.02
C THR A 232 -2.19 -7.90 -4.12
N ALA A 233 -2.93 -6.94 -4.67
CA ALA A 233 -3.88 -6.13 -3.92
C ALA A 233 -5.06 -6.96 -3.37
N CYS A 234 -5.57 -7.94 -4.13
CA CYS A 234 -6.61 -8.88 -3.65
C CYS A 234 -6.11 -9.65 -2.44
N ARG A 235 -4.92 -10.27 -2.52
CA ARG A 235 -4.32 -11.01 -1.41
C ARG A 235 -4.11 -10.14 -0.17
N GLN A 236 -3.68 -8.89 -0.35
CA GLN A 236 -3.47 -7.96 0.75
C GLN A 236 -4.81 -7.61 1.42
N ALA A 237 -5.84 -7.27 0.64
CA ALA A 237 -7.17 -7.00 1.16
C ALA A 237 -7.74 -8.21 1.93
N GLU A 238 -7.64 -9.42 1.39
CA GLU A 238 -8.04 -10.65 2.08
C GLU A 238 -7.30 -10.85 3.41
N GLY A 239 -5.99 -10.60 3.43
CA GLY A 239 -5.16 -10.64 4.64
C GLY A 239 -5.61 -9.61 5.68
N GLN A 240 -5.93 -8.37 5.26
CA GLN A 240 -6.49 -7.35 6.16
C GLN A 240 -7.83 -7.78 6.74
N PHE A 241 -8.74 -8.25 5.90
CA PHE A 241 -10.06 -8.67 6.33
C PHE A 241 -9.99 -9.82 7.34
N SER A 242 -9.14 -10.81 7.08
CA SER A 242 -8.94 -11.95 7.97
C SER A 242 -8.43 -11.53 9.37
N ARG A 243 -7.63 -10.46 9.44
CA ARG A 243 -7.16 -9.90 10.72
C ARG A 243 -8.21 -9.13 11.50
N LEU A 244 -9.20 -8.54 10.83
CA LEU A 244 -10.29 -7.82 11.49
C LEU A 244 -11.15 -8.76 12.35
N GLY A 245 -11.12 -10.07 12.09
CA GLY A 245 -11.86 -11.06 12.86
C GLY A 245 -13.38 -10.93 12.68
N VAL A 246 -14.14 -11.28 13.72
CA VAL A 246 -15.61 -11.20 13.72
C VAL A 246 -16.05 -9.93 14.43
N LEU A 247 -16.01 -8.80 13.73
CA LEU A 247 -16.58 -7.54 14.21
C LEU A 247 -17.99 -7.34 13.63
N PRO A 248 -18.93 -6.76 14.41
CA PRO A 248 -20.22 -6.31 13.88
C PRO A 248 -20.03 -5.27 12.76
N GLY A 249 -20.87 -5.32 11.71
CA GLY A 249 -20.84 -4.35 10.61
C GLY A 249 -19.83 -4.65 9.50
N LEU A 250 -19.28 -5.86 9.45
CA LEU A 250 -18.34 -6.29 8.40
C LEU A 250 -19.02 -6.92 7.18
N GLU A 251 -20.37 -6.97 7.11
CA GLU A 251 -21.10 -7.70 6.07
C GLU A 251 -20.77 -7.20 4.66
N GLN A 252 -20.68 -5.88 4.50
CA GLN A 252 -20.33 -5.26 3.22
C GLN A 252 -18.86 -5.52 2.84
N MET A 253 -17.94 -5.52 3.80
CA MET A 253 -16.53 -5.86 3.55
C MET A 253 -16.37 -7.34 3.20
N ALA A 254 -17.14 -8.22 3.84
CA ALA A 254 -17.19 -9.65 3.51
C ALA A 254 -17.71 -9.87 2.08
N ALA A 255 -18.70 -9.10 1.64
CA ALA A 255 -19.17 -9.14 0.25
C ALA A 255 -18.06 -8.70 -0.72
N VAL A 256 -17.35 -7.61 -0.42
CA VAL A 256 -16.18 -7.17 -1.21
C VAL A 256 -15.13 -8.27 -1.30
N VAL A 257 -14.78 -8.94 -0.20
CA VAL A 257 -13.82 -10.06 -0.21
C VAL A 257 -14.26 -11.19 -1.14
N ARG A 258 -15.53 -11.58 -1.13
CA ARG A 258 -16.04 -12.63 -2.03
C ARG A 258 -15.90 -12.25 -3.51
N LEU A 259 -16.06 -10.98 -3.84
CA LEU A 259 -15.86 -10.50 -5.21
C LEU A 259 -14.36 -10.44 -5.57
N LEU A 260 -13.51 -10.00 -4.65
CA LEU A 260 -12.06 -9.99 -4.83
C LEU A 260 -11.49 -11.41 -5.03
N GLN A 261 -12.04 -12.42 -4.37
CA GLN A 261 -11.63 -13.82 -4.53
C GLN A 261 -11.91 -14.38 -5.94
N GLN A 262 -12.93 -13.86 -6.62
CA GLN A 262 -13.29 -14.29 -7.98
C GLN A 262 -12.51 -13.51 -9.05
N LEU A 263 -12.09 -12.29 -8.72
CA LEU A 263 -11.53 -11.34 -9.67
C LEU A 263 -10.26 -11.82 -10.41
N PRO A 264 -9.28 -12.49 -9.75
CA PRO A 264 -8.10 -13.06 -10.43
C PRO A 264 -8.45 -13.97 -11.60
N ASP A 265 -9.37 -14.92 -11.39
CA ASP A 265 -9.73 -15.92 -12.40
C ASP A 265 -10.47 -15.26 -13.58
N LYS A 266 -11.36 -14.31 -13.29
CA LYS A 266 -12.12 -13.59 -14.33
C LYS A 266 -11.23 -12.72 -15.21
N VAL A 267 -10.29 -11.98 -14.61
CA VAL A 267 -9.37 -11.13 -15.36
C VAL A 267 -8.35 -11.96 -16.13
N ALA A 268 -7.86 -13.07 -15.56
CA ALA A 268 -6.98 -14.00 -16.27
C ALA A 268 -7.66 -14.55 -17.52
N LEU A 269 -8.90 -15.02 -17.41
CA LEU A 269 -9.67 -15.52 -18.56
C LEU A 269 -9.86 -14.45 -19.65
N CYS A 270 -10.18 -13.21 -19.26
CA CYS A 270 -10.30 -12.09 -20.19
C CYS A 270 -9.01 -11.79 -20.96
N LEU A 271 -7.84 -12.00 -20.33
CA LEU A 271 -6.54 -11.80 -20.97
C LEU A 271 -6.11 -12.98 -21.85
N GLU A 272 -6.68 -14.16 -21.65
CA GLU A 272 -6.43 -15.35 -22.48
C GLU A 272 -7.31 -15.35 -23.75
N THR A 273 -8.50 -14.74 -23.68
CA THR A 273 -9.34 -14.49 -24.85
C THR A 273 -8.88 -13.21 -25.56
N ASP A 274 -8.27 -13.35 -26.75
CA ASP A 274 -7.68 -12.25 -27.55
C ASP A 274 -8.60 -11.03 -27.79
N ASP A 275 -9.91 -11.16 -27.58
CA ASP A 275 -10.87 -10.05 -27.68
C ASP A 275 -10.68 -9.02 -26.56
N GLY A 276 -10.06 -9.39 -25.43
CA GLY A 276 -9.77 -8.48 -24.33
C GLY A 276 -11.01 -7.86 -23.68
N VAL A 277 -12.19 -8.42 -23.95
CA VAL A 277 -13.48 -7.97 -23.44
C VAL A 277 -13.91 -8.90 -22.32
N LEU A 278 -14.31 -8.33 -21.19
CA LEU A 278 -14.94 -9.11 -20.13
C LEU A 278 -16.27 -9.68 -20.62
N SER A 279 -16.64 -10.86 -20.13
CA SER A 279 -18.00 -11.32 -20.36
C SER A 279 -18.99 -10.37 -19.66
N PRO A 280 -20.25 -10.26 -20.12
CA PRO A 280 -21.25 -9.42 -19.45
C PRO A 280 -21.43 -9.74 -17.96
N GLU A 281 -21.24 -11.01 -17.58
CA GLU A 281 -21.26 -11.45 -16.19
C GLU A 281 -20.08 -10.89 -15.39
N ASP A 282 -18.89 -10.82 -16.00
CA ASP A 282 -17.68 -10.30 -15.34
C ASP A 282 -17.68 -8.76 -15.29
N GLU A 283 -18.30 -8.10 -16.26
CA GLU A 283 -18.56 -6.64 -16.20
C GLU A 283 -19.50 -6.32 -15.02
N THR A 284 -20.56 -7.12 -14.84
CA THR A 284 -21.50 -6.99 -13.73
C THR A 284 -20.79 -7.16 -12.37
N LEU A 285 -19.83 -8.09 -12.28
CA LEU A 285 -19.01 -8.27 -11.08
C LEU A 285 -18.16 -7.04 -10.75
N LEU A 286 -17.51 -6.43 -11.74
CA LEU A 286 -16.75 -5.20 -11.55
C LEU A 286 -17.65 -4.02 -11.16
N GLU A 287 -18.85 -3.92 -11.75
CA GLU A 287 -19.84 -2.89 -11.37
C GLU A 287 -20.30 -3.06 -9.92
N GLU A 288 -20.63 -4.29 -9.49
CA GLU A 288 -21.03 -4.60 -8.12
C GLU A 288 -19.89 -4.27 -7.12
N LEU A 289 -18.66 -4.67 -7.43
CA LEU A 289 -17.49 -4.35 -6.63
C LEU A 289 -17.28 -2.82 -6.52
N GLY A 290 -17.40 -2.10 -7.64
CA GLY A 290 -17.28 -0.65 -7.66
C GLY A 290 -18.38 0.05 -6.84
N ALA A 291 -19.61 -0.45 -6.89
CA ALA A 291 -20.74 0.09 -6.13
C ALA A 291 -20.54 -0.12 -4.62
N LEU A 292 -20.15 -1.33 -4.19
CA LEU A 292 -19.88 -1.65 -2.78
C LEU A 292 -18.74 -0.80 -2.22
N LEU A 293 -17.63 -0.66 -2.97
CA LEU A 293 -16.49 0.15 -2.54
C LEU A 293 -16.85 1.64 -2.42
N SER A 294 -17.67 2.16 -3.34
CA SER A 294 -18.15 3.55 -3.29
C SER A 294 -19.03 3.78 -2.06
N GLY A 295 -19.92 2.83 -1.74
CA GLY A 295 -20.74 2.87 -0.53
C GLY A 295 -19.90 2.85 0.75
N LEU A 296 -18.93 1.95 0.84
CA LEU A 296 -18.04 1.84 2.01
C LEU A 296 -17.16 3.07 2.21
N ARG A 297 -16.65 3.68 1.15
CA ARG A 297 -15.86 4.92 1.22
C ARG A 297 -16.66 6.08 1.81
N SER A 298 -17.95 6.15 1.50
CA SER A 298 -18.85 7.16 2.08
C SER A 298 -19.17 6.92 3.56
N ALA A 299 -19.06 5.67 4.03
CA ALA A 299 -19.32 5.29 5.42
C ALA A 299 -18.10 5.47 6.34
N VAL A 300 -16.87 5.38 5.80
CA VAL A 300 -15.62 5.61 6.55
C VAL A 300 -15.27 7.12 6.65
N ALA A 301 -15.95 7.98 5.89
CA ALA A 301 -15.92 9.43 6.08
C ALA A 301 -17.23 9.92 6.71
N PRO A 302 -17.34 9.90 8.04
CA PRO A 302 -17.69 11.14 8.73
C PRO A 302 -17.06 11.25 10.15
N VAL A 303 -16.02 12.06 10.31
CA VAL A 303 -15.75 12.75 11.60
C VAL A 303 -15.35 14.20 11.30
N GLU A 304 -16.20 14.91 10.58
CA GLU A 304 -16.26 16.37 10.63
C GLU A 304 -17.53 16.74 11.40
N LYS A 305 -17.45 16.64 12.73
CA LYS A 305 -18.30 17.37 13.68
C LYS A 305 -17.78 17.06 15.08
N LEU A 306 -16.88 17.92 15.55
CA LEU A 306 -16.84 18.47 16.91
C LEU A 306 -15.85 19.64 16.91
#